data_AF-A0A0B2PZ14-F1
#
_entry.id   AF-A0A0B2PZ14-F1
#
_cell.length_a   1.000
_cell.length_b   1.000
_cell.length_c   1.000
_cell.angle_alpha   90.00
_cell.angle_beta   90.00
_cell.angle_gamma   90.00
#
_symmetry.space_group_name_H-M   'P 1'
#
loop_
_entity.id
_entity.type
_entity.pdbx_description
1 polymer ?
#
loop_
_entity_poly.entity_id
_entity_poly.type
_entity_poly.pdbx_seq_one_letter_code
_entity_poly.pdbx_strand_id
1 'polypeptide(L)'
;MYDVNSQAWEACPSMPALLKSSTASSWLSVAVAGEIMHVTEKHSGVTYSFETISKTWKGPFSLRPHESVFHCVTGTLGERLMVAGLIGKVGNVKGVKLWRVRGGLGSGMEEVGEMPKEMVRKLFSGSELGSVEVTWIGDFVYVRNTSEPEELVLCEVLNHLNGVGCEWRSVRN
;
A
#
# COMPACT_ATOMS: atom_id res chain seq x y z
N MET A 1 7.89 7.37 -20.09
CA MET A 1 7.97 8.35 -18.98
C MET A 1 7.94 9.74 -19.58
N TYR A 2 7.13 10.65 -19.04
CA TYR A 2 7.09 12.03 -19.54
C TYR A 2 8.26 12.81 -18.96
N ASP A 3 9.11 13.39 -19.81
CA ASP A 3 10.18 14.28 -19.41
C ASP A 3 9.71 15.73 -19.56
N VAL A 4 9.67 16.45 -18.45
CA VAL A 4 9.21 17.83 -18.39
C VAL A 4 10.19 18.78 -19.09
N ASN A 5 11.49 18.46 -19.13
CA ASN A 5 12.50 19.31 -19.75
C ASN A 5 12.41 19.29 -21.27
N SER A 6 12.27 18.10 -21.85
CA SER A 6 12.10 17.93 -23.30
C SER A 6 10.62 18.04 -23.75
N GLN A 7 9.68 18.11 -22.81
CA GLN A 7 8.23 18.11 -23.03
C GLN A 7 7.76 16.91 -23.88
N ALA A 8 8.47 15.79 -23.79
CA ALA A 8 8.28 14.64 -24.66
C ALA A 8 8.10 13.35 -23.84
N TRP A 9 7.43 12.38 -24.47
CA TRP A 9 7.35 11.02 -23.94
C TRP A 9 8.57 10.21 -24.35
N GLU A 10 9.24 9.64 -23.36
CA GLU A 10 10.33 8.70 -23.58
C GLU A 10 9.84 7.25 -23.41
N ALA A 11 10.28 6.37 -24.29
CA ALA A 11 10.06 4.93 -24.15
C ALA A 11 10.94 4.37 -23.01
N CYS A 12 10.34 3.60 -22.11
CA CYS A 12 11.05 2.90 -21.04
C CYS A 12 10.90 1.38 -21.23
N PRO A 13 11.77 0.56 -20.62
CA PRO A 13 11.59 -0.88 -20.60
C PRO A 13 10.19 -1.27 -20.11
N SER A 14 9.60 -2.23 -20.82
CA SER A 14 8.28 -2.75 -20.50
C SER A 14 8.20 -3.24 -19.05
N MET A 15 7.03 -3.05 -18.44
CA MET A 15 6.71 -3.64 -17.14
C MET A 15 6.91 -5.17 -17.16
N PRO A 16 7.44 -5.78 -16.08
CA PRO A 16 7.58 -7.22 -15.94
C PRO A 16 6.27 -7.98 -16.22
N ALA A 17 6.37 -9.13 -16.90
CA ALA A 17 5.21 -9.89 -17.37
C ALA A 17 4.26 -10.34 -16.24
N LEU A 18 4.81 -10.64 -15.06
CA LEU A 18 4.03 -11.02 -13.87
C LEU A 18 3.07 -9.92 -13.40
N LEU A 19 3.41 -8.65 -13.62
CA LEU A 19 2.50 -7.53 -13.32
C LEU A 19 1.52 -7.26 -14.47
N LYS A 20 1.90 -7.59 -15.72
CA LYS A 20 1.04 -7.42 -16.91
C LYS A 20 -0.20 -8.33 -16.88
N SER A 21 -0.11 -9.51 -16.28
CA SER A 21 -1.28 -10.38 -16.08
C SER A 21 -2.27 -9.84 -15.04
N SER A 22 -1.86 -8.83 -14.27
CA SER A 22 -2.64 -8.19 -13.20
C SER A 22 -3.05 -6.76 -13.58
N THR A 23 -3.48 -6.56 -14.83
CA THR A 23 -3.64 -5.24 -15.47
C THR A 23 -4.88 -4.44 -15.06
N ALA A 24 -5.74 -4.97 -14.18
CA ALA A 24 -6.79 -4.16 -13.59
C ALA A 24 -6.18 -3.21 -12.55
N SER A 25 -6.48 -1.92 -12.62
CA SER A 25 -6.03 -0.91 -11.62
C SER A 25 -6.48 -1.25 -10.19
N SER A 26 -7.53 -2.08 -10.05
CA SER A 26 -7.94 -2.65 -8.77
C SER A 26 -6.85 -3.52 -8.13
N TRP A 27 -5.93 -4.10 -8.91
CA TRP A 27 -4.93 -5.06 -8.43
C TRP A 27 -3.53 -4.52 -8.20
N LEU A 28 -3.17 -3.36 -8.75
CA LEU A 28 -1.82 -2.79 -8.56
C LEU A 28 -1.85 -1.61 -7.59
N SER A 29 -0.86 -1.57 -6.72
CA SER A 29 -0.53 -0.43 -5.87
C SER A 29 0.78 0.17 -6.34
N VAL A 30 0.82 1.50 -6.47
CA VAL A 30 2.01 2.22 -6.91
C VAL A 30 2.41 3.23 -5.83
N ALA A 31 3.70 3.25 -5.49
CA ALA A 31 4.27 4.21 -4.55
C ALA A 31 5.65 4.66 -5.06
N VAL A 32 6.05 5.90 -4.78
CA VAL A 32 7.35 6.44 -5.20
C VAL A 32 8.15 6.84 -3.95
N ALA A 33 9.26 6.16 -3.71
CA ALA A 33 10.18 6.46 -2.61
C ALA A 33 11.50 6.94 -3.20
N GLY A 34 11.80 8.23 -3.03
CA GLY A 34 12.94 8.88 -3.70
C GLY A 34 12.83 8.77 -5.22
N GLU A 35 13.86 8.24 -5.87
CA GLU A 35 13.93 8.06 -7.34
C GLU A 35 13.40 6.70 -7.81
N ILE A 36 12.76 5.93 -6.92
CA ILE A 36 12.32 4.56 -7.21
C ILE A 36 10.80 4.49 -7.17
N MET A 37 10.22 4.04 -8.28
CA MET A 37 8.80 3.71 -8.36
C MET A 37 8.60 2.23 -8.02
N HIS A 38 7.77 1.94 -7.03
CA HIS A 38 7.40 0.59 -6.63
C HIS A 38 6.02 0.25 -7.16
N VAL A 39 5.91 -0.91 -7.81
CA VAL A 39 4.65 -1.45 -8.32
C VAL A 39 4.40 -2.79 -7.66
N THR A 40 3.34 -2.87 -6.85
CA THR A 40 2.99 -4.02 -6.02
C THR A 40 1.66 -4.61 -6.48
N GLU A 41 1.63 -5.91 -6.75
CA GLU A 41 0.37 -6.63 -6.90
C GLU A 41 -0.23 -6.86 -5.50
N LYS A 42 -1.44 -6.33 -5.29
CA LYS A 42 -2.01 -6.18 -3.96
C LYS A 42 -2.25 -7.53 -3.26
N HIS A 43 -2.65 -8.59 -3.95
CA HIS A 43 -3.03 -9.85 -3.28
C HIS A 43 -1.81 -10.66 -2.83
N SER A 44 -0.80 -10.77 -3.69
CA SER A 44 0.42 -11.52 -3.43
C SER A 44 1.46 -10.70 -2.65
N GLY A 45 1.42 -9.37 -2.75
CA GLY A 45 2.48 -8.48 -2.27
C GLY A 45 3.74 -8.50 -3.15
N VAL A 46 3.70 -9.19 -4.30
CA VAL A 46 4.83 -9.22 -5.25
C VAL A 46 5.04 -7.81 -5.78
N THR A 47 6.28 -7.33 -5.63
CA THR A 47 6.65 -5.95 -5.93
C THR A 47 7.84 -5.91 -6.87
N TYR A 48 7.74 -5.06 -7.89
CA TYR A 48 8.86 -4.67 -8.73
C TYR A 48 9.17 -3.19 -8.53
N SER A 49 10.43 -2.84 -8.68
CA SER A 49 10.90 -1.47 -8.54
C SER A 49 11.48 -0.99 -9.84
N PHE A 50 11.11 0.21 -10.26
CA PHE A 50 11.63 0.88 -11.44
C PHE A 50 12.49 2.06 -10.97
N GLU A 51 13.79 1.99 -11.25
CA GLU A 51 14.74 3.06 -10.96
C GLU A 51 14.61 4.10 -12.08
N THR A 52 14.10 5.29 -11.75
CA THR A 52 13.67 6.28 -12.77
C THR A 52 14.83 6.91 -13.53
N ILE A 53 16.02 6.98 -12.92
CA ILE A 53 17.23 7.53 -13.54
C ILE A 53 17.86 6.52 -14.51
N SER A 54 18.14 5.31 -14.05
CA SER A 54 18.75 4.26 -14.87
C SER A 54 17.75 3.59 -15.82
N LYS A 55 16.45 3.80 -15.59
CA LYS A 55 15.31 3.22 -16.32
C LYS A 55 15.31 1.69 -16.29
N THR A 56 15.73 1.10 -15.17
CA THR A 56 15.82 -0.35 -15.01
C THR A 56 14.78 -0.88 -14.03
N TRP A 57 14.30 -2.09 -14.29
CA TRP A 57 13.45 -2.84 -13.36
C TRP A 57 14.29 -3.75 -12.46
N LYS A 58 13.96 -3.80 -11.17
CA LYS A 58 14.53 -4.69 -10.16
C LYS A 58 13.39 -5.49 -9.50
N GLY A 59 13.65 -6.75 -9.16
CA GLY A 59 12.70 -7.66 -8.52
C GLY A 59 12.59 -9.04 -9.19
N PRO A 60 11.62 -9.88 -8.79
CA PRO A 60 10.55 -9.58 -7.83
C PRO A 60 11.05 -9.51 -6.38
N PHE A 61 10.38 -8.69 -5.58
CA PHE A 61 10.50 -8.64 -4.13
C PHE A 61 9.16 -9.01 -3.49
N SER A 62 9.19 -9.57 -2.27
CA SER A 62 7.97 -9.80 -1.49
C SER A 62 7.78 -8.67 -0.49
N LEU A 63 6.69 -7.92 -0.63
CA LEU A 63 6.25 -6.93 0.36
C LEU A 63 5.10 -7.44 1.24
N ARG A 64 4.99 -8.77 1.38
CA ARG A 64 4.01 -9.39 2.27
C ARG A 64 4.65 -9.62 3.65
N PRO A 65 4.27 -8.86 4.70
CA PRO A 65 4.94 -8.93 6.01
C PRO A 65 4.62 -10.21 6.79
N HIS A 66 3.46 -10.83 6.54
CA HIS A 66 3.04 -12.06 7.21
C HIS A 66 2.09 -12.86 6.31
N GLU A 67 2.04 -14.19 6.50
CA GLU A 67 1.16 -15.10 5.74
C GLU A 67 -0.34 -14.81 5.94
N SER A 68 -0.70 -14.14 7.04
CA SER A 68 -2.09 -13.76 7.34
C SER A 68 -2.54 -12.50 6.60
N VAL A 69 -1.62 -11.77 5.98
CA VAL A 69 -1.94 -10.59 5.16
C VAL A 69 -2.32 -11.06 3.77
N PHE A 70 -3.51 -10.74 3.28
CA PHE A 70 -3.99 -11.20 1.96
C PHE A 70 -4.12 -10.07 0.94
N HIS A 71 -3.90 -8.82 1.36
CA HIS A 71 -3.97 -7.64 0.51
C HIS A 71 -2.99 -6.59 1.02
N CYS A 72 -2.14 -6.05 0.14
CA CYS A 72 -1.03 -5.14 0.43
C CYS A 72 -1.15 -3.89 -0.44
N VAL A 73 -1.29 -2.72 0.17
CA VAL A 73 -1.28 -1.42 -0.52
C VAL A 73 -0.07 -0.64 -0.06
N THR A 74 0.80 -0.33 -1.03
CA THR A 74 2.00 0.47 -0.82
C THR A 74 1.71 1.96 -0.86
N GLY A 75 2.44 2.71 -0.05
CA GLY A 75 2.46 4.16 -0.02
C GLY A 75 3.79 4.67 0.49
N THR A 76 3.91 5.98 0.66
CA THR A 76 5.17 6.60 1.07
C THR A 76 4.97 7.61 2.17
N LEU A 77 5.84 7.56 3.17
CA LEU A 77 5.98 8.57 4.22
C LEU A 77 7.34 9.24 4.06
N GLY A 78 7.36 10.45 3.51
CA GLY A 78 8.59 11.05 2.99
C GLY A 78 9.25 10.13 1.94
N GLU A 79 10.51 9.77 2.15
CA GLU A 79 11.25 8.84 1.28
C GLU A 79 11.16 7.37 1.72
N ARG A 80 10.30 7.05 2.69
CA ARG A 80 10.19 5.70 3.25
C ARG A 80 9.00 4.99 2.63
N LEU A 81 9.25 3.79 2.11
CA LEU A 81 8.20 2.90 1.62
C LEU A 81 7.42 2.30 2.79
N MET A 82 6.10 2.39 2.69
CA MET A 82 5.14 1.92 3.66
C MET A 82 4.22 0.88 3.02
N VAL A 83 3.68 -0.02 3.84
CA VAL A 83 2.70 -1.04 3.43
C VAL A 83 1.53 -0.99 4.40
N ALA A 84 0.33 -0.82 3.87
CA ALA A 84 -0.91 -1.09 4.59
C ALA A 84 -1.42 -2.48 4.17
N GLY A 85 -1.63 -3.37 5.13
CA GLY A 85 -2.04 -4.74 4.85
C GLY A 85 -3.36 -5.11 5.53
N LEU A 86 -4.22 -5.80 4.79
CA LEU A 86 -5.44 -6.41 5.33
C LEU A 86 -5.13 -7.83 5.82
N ILE A 87 -5.50 -8.10 7.07
CA ILE A 87 -5.27 -9.38 7.75
C ILE A 87 -6.53 -10.22 7.69
N GLY A 88 -6.38 -11.52 7.43
CA GLY A 88 -7.47 -12.47 7.37
C GLY A 88 -7.60 -13.06 5.97
N LYS A 89 -8.80 -12.99 5.40
CA LYS A 89 -9.07 -13.47 4.03
C LYS A 89 -10.15 -12.60 3.39
N VAL A 90 -10.29 -12.74 2.07
CA VAL A 90 -11.42 -12.13 1.33
C VAL A 90 -12.74 -12.54 1.99
N GLY A 91 -13.61 -11.56 2.25
CA GLY A 91 -14.89 -11.75 2.95
C GLY A 91 -14.79 -11.89 4.48
N ASN A 92 -13.60 -11.96 5.07
CA ASN A 92 -13.40 -11.99 6.51
C ASN A 92 -12.10 -11.29 6.91
N VAL A 93 -12.17 -9.95 6.95
CA VAL A 93 -11.08 -9.10 7.38
C VAL A 93 -11.06 -9.05 8.90
N LYS A 94 -9.94 -9.46 9.48
CA LYS A 94 -9.71 -9.52 10.93
C LYS A 94 -9.01 -8.28 11.46
N GLY A 95 -8.35 -7.52 10.60
CA GLY A 95 -7.62 -6.33 10.99
C GLY A 95 -6.92 -5.65 9.83
N VAL A 96 -6.43 -4.45 10.11
CA VAL A 96 -5.60 -3.66 9.20
C VAL A 96 -4.36 -3.24 9.96
N LYS A 97 -3.18 -3.40 9.36
CA LYS A 97 -1.90 -3.04 9.96
C LYS A 97 -1.06 -2.23 9.00
N LEU A 98 -0.19 -1.41 9.57
CA LEU A 98 0.79 -0.61 8.83
C LEU A 98 2.19 -1.11 9.14
N TRP A 99 3.02 -1.17 8.10
CA TRP A 99 4.42 -1.53 8.19
C TRP A 99 5.29 -0.54 7.46
N ARG A 100 6.47 -0.29 8.03
CA ARG A 100 7.58 0.40 7.37
C ARG A 100 8.52 -0.64 6.78
N VAL A 101 8.89 -0.46 5.51
CA VAL A 101 9.96 -1.25 4.89
C VAL A 101 11.31 -0.75 5.42
N ARG A 102 12.12 -1.62 6.02
CA ARG A 102 13.47 -1.26 6.48
C ARG A 102 14.38 -1.10 5.28
N GLY A 103 15.39 -0.22 5.34
CA GLY A 103 16.62 -0.13 4.50
C GLY A 103 16.59 -0.29 2.97
N GLY A 104 15.49 -0.71 2.34
CA GLY A 104 15.39 -1.27 1.00
C GLY A 104 14.56 -2.57 0.95
N LEU A 105 13.97 -2.87 -0.22
CA LEU A 105 13.17 -4.08 -0.41
C LEU A 105 13.95 -5.34 -0.08
N GLY A 106 13.31 -6.27 0.64
CA GLY A 106 13.91 -7.54 1.04
C GLY A 106 14.66 -7.52 2.38
N SER A 107 14.88 -6.35 2.99
CA SER A 107 15.52 -6.25 4.32
C SER A 107 14.55 -6.36 5.51
N GLY A 108 13.30 -6.73 5.21
CA GLY A 108 12.24 -6.92 6.19
C GLY A 108 11.40 -5.68 6.46
N MET A 109 10.49 -5.81 7.42
CA MET A 109 9.51 -4.78 7.76
C MET A 109 9.40 -4.60 9.26
N GLU A 110 8.93 -3.42 9.66
CA GLU A 110 8.64 -3.07 11.03
C GLU A 110 7.20 -2.63 11.16
N GLU A 111 6.47 -3.23 12.09
CA GLU A 111 5.10 -2.84 12.39
C GLU A 111 5.08 -1.44 12.98
N VAL A 112 4.24 -0.58 12.41
CA VAL A 112 4.02 0.81 12.86
C VAL A 112 2.78 0.89 13.75
N GLY A 113 1.74 0.13 13.41
CA GLY A 113 0.56 0.02 14.24
C GLY A 113 -0.57 -0.77 13.60
N GLU A 114 -1.59 -1.01 14.41
CA GLU A 114 -2.76 -1.81 14.07
C GLU A 114 -4.03 -1.00 14.29
N MET A 115 -4.97 -1.10 13.34
CA MET A 115 -6.29 -0.48 13.47
C MET A 115 -7.01 -1.06 14.69
N PRO A 116 -7.58 -0.22 15.57
CA PRO A 116 -8.35 -0.68 16.72
C PRO A 116 -9.48 -1.63 16.31
N LYS A 117 -9.67 -2.72 17.06
CA LYS A 117 -10.67 -3.77 16.76
C LYS A 117 -12.09 -3.24 16.63
N GLU A 118 -12.44 -2.18 17.35
CA GLU A 118 -13.76 -1.57 17.26
C GLU A 118 -13.99 -0.89 15.90
N MET A 119 -12.97 -0.23 15.36
CA MET A 119 -13.02 0.37 14.01
C MET A 119 -13.07 -0.72 12.93
N VAL A 120 -12.32 -1.80 13.10
CA VAL A 120 -12.39 -2.98 12.22
C VAL A 120 -13.81 -3.54 12.19
N ARG A 121 -14.41 -3.78 13.36
CA ARG A 121 -15.79 -4.28 13.46
C ARG A 121 -16.77 -3.36 12.75
N LYS A 122 -16.69 -2.06 13.00
CA LYS A 122 -17.58 -1.06 12.42
C LYS A 122 -17.45 -0.98 10.89
N LEU A 123 -16.22 -1.04 10.37
CA LEU A 123 -15.98 -0.96 8.93
C LEU A 123 -16.38 -2.25 8.17
N PHE A 124 -16.40 -3.39 8.87
CA PHE A 124 -16.67 -4.71 8.30
C PHE A 124 -17.94 -5.38 8.89
N SER A 125 -18.83 -4.64 9.56
CA SER A 125 -20.02 -5.20 10.24
C SER A 125 -21.20 -5.51 9.34
N GLY A 126 -21.19 -5.08 8.08
CA GLY A 126 -22.29 -5.31 7.14
C GLY A 126 -21.84 -5.93 5.81
N SER A 127 -22.50 -7.04 5.47
CA SER A 127 -22.50 -7.74 4.17
C SER A 127 -21.25 -8.56 3.79
N GLU A 128 -21.52 -9.70 3.14
CA GLU A 128 -20.62 -10.83 2.88
C GLU A 128 -19.47 -10.58 1.91
N LEU A 129 -19.36 -9.41 1.27
CA LEU A 129 -18.30 -9.12 0.31
C LEU A 129 -17.99 -7.61 0.33
N GLY A 130 -17.19 -7.16 1.30
CA GLY A 130 -16.67 -5.79 1.32
C GLY A 130 -15.41 -5.66 0.46
N SER A 131 -15.50 -4.98 -0.69
CA SER A 131 -14.31 -4.48 -1.39
C SER A 131 -13.71 -3.36 -0.57
N VAL A 132 -12.79 -3.75 0.32
CA VAL A 132 -12.03 -2.82 1.14
C VAL A 132 -11.08 -2.08 0.25
N GLU A 133 -11.17 -0.76 0.27
CA GLU A 133 -10.21 0.09 -0.39
C GLU A 133 -9.31 0.74 0.65
N VAL A 134 -8.01 0.66 0.38
CA VAL A 134 -6.99 1.35 1.16
C VAL A 134 -6.28 2.31 0.23
N THR A 135 -6.14 3.56 0.65
CA THR A 135 -5.52 4.62 -0.15
C THR A 135 -4.53 5.38 0.71
N TRP A 136 -3.33 5.58 0.17
CA TRP A 136 -2.32 6.44 0.77
C TRP A 136 -2.40 7.85 0.16
N ILE A 137 -2.45 8.88 1.00
CA ILE A 137 -2.38 10.28 0.57
C ILE A 137 -1.44 11.01 1.52
N GLY A 138 -0.22 11.29 1.06
CA GLY A 138 0.83 11.85 1.90
C GLY A 138 1.02 10.99 3.15
N ASP A 139 0.92 11.62 4.32
CA ASP A 139 1.14 10.98 5.61
C ASP A 139 -0.13 10.27 6.16
N PHE A 140 -1.18 10.15 5.34
CA PHE A 140 -2.46 9.59 5.74
C PHE A 140 -2.80 8.29 5.00
N VAL A 141 -3.41 7.36 5.74
CA VAL A 141 -4.01 6.13 5.19
C VAL A 141 -5.52 6.20 5.37
N TYR A 142 -6.25 6.10 4.26
CA TYR A 142 -7.69 6.01 4.25
C TYR A 142 -8.09 4.56 4.04
N VAL A 143 -8.98 4.06 4.87
CA VAL A 143 -9.57 2.73 4.76
C VAL A 143 -11.07 2.89 4.70
N ARG A 144 -11.68 2.41 3.63
CA ARG A 144 -13.14 2.44 3.46
C ARG A 144 -13.66 1.09 3.02
N ASN A 145 -14.90 0.81 3.42
CA ASN A 145 -15.69 -0.24 2.82
C ASN A 145 -16.47 0.37 1.66
N THR A 146 -16.18 0.00 0.41
CA THR A 146 -16.91 0.60 -0.72
C THR A 146 -18.38 0.19 -0.77
N SER A 147 -18.76 -0.86 -0.05
CA SER A 147 -20.16 -1.29 0.09
C SER A 147 -20.93 -0.46 1.13
N GLU A 148 -20.22 0.21 2.04
CA GLU A 148 -20.78 1.07 3.09
C GLU A 148 -20.03 2.41 3.13
N PRO A 149 -20.33 3.33 2.19
CA PRO A 149 -19.51 4.53 1.96
C PRO A 149 -19.55 5.55 3.12
N GLU A 150 -20.47 5.39 4.08
CA GLU A 150 -20.61 6.25 5.25
C GLU A 150 -19.51 6.00 6.31
N GLU A 151 -18.87 4.83 6.26
CA GLU A 151 -17.84 4.41 7.22
C GLU A 151 -16.43 4.53 6.62
N LEU A 152 -15.70 5.54 7.10
CA LEU A 152 -14.32 5.82 6.72
C LEU A 152 -13.44 5.77 7.97
N VAL A 153 -12.30 5.11 7.87
CA VAL A 153 -11.26 5.14 8.90
C VAL A 153 -10.02 5.81 8.32
N LEU A 154 -9.51 6.79 9.06
CA LEU A 154 -8.29 7.51 8.76
C LEU A 154 -7.19 7.05 9.71
N CYS A 155 -5.98 6.90 9.19
CA CYS A 155 -4.76 6.77 9.98
C CYS A 155 -3.82 7.90 9.61
N GLU A 156 -3.40 8.70 10.60
CA GLU A 156 -2.29 9.64 10.44
C GLU A 156 -1.00 8.92 10.84
N VAL A 157 -0.04 8.85 9.93
CA VAL A 157 1.26 8.20 10.16
C VAL A 157 2.26 9.27 10.56
N LEU A 158 2.73 9.19 11.80
CA LEU A 158 3.57 10.22 12.41
C LEU A 158 5.04 9.81 12.34
N ASN A 159 5.86 10.71 11.79
CA ASN A 159 7.30 10.55 11.78
C ASN A 159 7.89 11.13 13.08
N HIS A 160 8.20 10.26 14.04
CA HIS A 160 8.79 10.66 15.32
C HIS A 160 10.32 10.55 15.27
N LEU A 161 11.01 11.32 16.13
CA LEU A 161 12.47 11.27 16.26
C LEU A 161 13.01 9.86 16.56
N ASN A 162 12.23 9.01 17.25
CA ASN A 162 12.61 7.66 17.66
C ASN A 162 11.92 6.53 16.86
N GLY A 163 11.17 6.83 15.81
CA GLY A 163 10.43 5.79 15.09
C GLY A 163 9.29 6.32 14.22
N VAL A 164 8.41 5.41 13.80
CA VAL A 164 7.17 5.77 13.12
C VAL A 164 6.02 5.30 13.99
N GLY A 165 5.10 6.20 14.30
CA GLY A 165 3.87 5.92 15.02
C GLY A 165 2.66 6.12 14.11
N CYS A 166 1.46 5.79 14.60
CA CYS A 166 0.26 6.11 13.87
C CYS A 166 -0.95 6.32 14.79
N GLU A 167 -1.85 7.22 14.39
CA GLU A 167 -3.09 7.51 15.10
C GLU A 167 -4.29 7.18 14.21
N TRP A 168 -5.16 6.28 14.70
CA TRP A 168 -6.37 5.88 14.00
C TRP A 168 -7.58 6.69 14.46
N ARG A 169 -8.41 7.13 13.52
CA ARG A 169 -9.63 7.91 13.77
C ARG A 169 -10.75 7.43 12.83
N SER A 170 -11.96 7.31 13.34
CA SER A 170 -13.14 7.09 12.51
C SER A 170 -13.70 8.44 12.09
N VAL A 171 -14.00 8.57 10.80
CA VAL A 171 -14.57 9.77 10.20
C VAL A 171 -15.89 9.37 9.55
N ARG A 172 -16.93 10.18 9.74
CA ARG A 172 -18.18 10.03 8.99
C ARG A 172 -18.12 10.98 7.80
N ASN A 173 -18.50 10.48 6.64
CA ASN A 173 -18.64 11.30 5.44
C ASN A 173 -19.93 12.14 5.49
#